data_AF-A0AA88Y3F4-F1
#
_entry.id   AF-A0AA88Y3F4-F1
#
_cell.length_a   1.000
_cell.length_b   1.000
_cell.length_c   1.000
_cell.angle_alpha   90.00
_cell.angle_beta   90.00
_cell.angle_gamma   90.00
#
_symmetry.space_group_name_H-M   'P 1'
#
loop_
_entity.id
_entity.type
_entity.pdbx_description
1 polymer ?
#
loop_
_entity_poly.entity_id
_entity_poly.type
_entity_poly.pdbx_seq_one_letter_code
_entity_poly.pdbx_strand_id
1 'polypeptide(L)' 'HISYRHVMLPKEIAKLVPKKLMSEAEWRSLGVQQSQGWIHYMRHDPGEKKHNQL' A
#
# COMPACT_ATOMS: atom_id res chain seq x y z
N HIS A 1 -18.43 -2.11 -9.52
CA HIS A 1 -17.76 -0.82 -9.31
C HIS A 1 -16.46 -1.10 -8.55
N ILE A 2 -15.32 -0.60 -9.02
CA ILE A 2 -14.02 -0.78 -8.35
C ILE A 2 -13.63 0.58 -7.78
N SER A 3 -13.27 0.61 -6.50
CA SER A 3 -12.83 1.83 -5.81
C SER A 3 -11.34 1.73 -5.49
N TYR A 4 -10.64 2.86 -5.54
CA TYR A 4 -9.20 2.94 -5.32
C TYR A 4 -8.89 3.86 -4.14
N ARG A 5 -7.92 3.47 -3.30
CA ARG A 5 -7.40 4.27 -2.21
C ARG A 5 -5.90 4.04 -2.05
N HIS A 6 -5.17 5.10 -1.72
CA HIS A 6 -3.77 5.03 -1.36
C HIS A 6 -3.62 5.07 0.16
N VAL A 7 -2.75 4.22 0.71
CA VAL A 7 -2.38 4.24 2.14
C VAL A 7 -0.97 4.80 2.25
N MET A 8 -0.83 5.88 3.02
CA MET A 8 0.49 6.39 3.40
C MET A 8 0.89 5.76 4.74
N LEU A 9 2.12 5.23 4.79
CA LEU A 9 2.66 4.61 6.00
C LEU A 9 3.72 5.52 6.64
N PRO A 10 3.85 5.53 7.98
CA PRO A 10 5.01 6.08 8.65
C PRO A 10 6.31 5.47 8.11
N LYS A 11 7.39 6.26 8.06
CA LYS A 11 8.69 5.85 7.49
C LYS A 11 9.25 4.56 8.10
N GLU A 12 8.98 4.31 9.38
CA GLU A 12 9.46 3.13 10.11
C GLU A 12 8.74 1.86 9.65
N ILE A 13 7.43 1.93 9.45
CA ILE A 13 6.60 0.81 8.95
C ILE A 13 6.87 0.58 7.47
N ALA A 14 7.07 1.64 6.69
CA ALA A 14 7.36 1.54 5.25
C ALA A 14 8.58 0.66 4.94
N LYS A 15 9.58 0.63 5.83
CA LYS A 15 10.77 -0.24 5.70
C LYS A 15 10.46 -1.74 5.83
N LEU A 16 9.35 -2.08 6.49
CA LEU A 16 8.87 -3.46 6.66
C LEU A 16 8.06 -3.95 5.47
N VAL A 17 7.67 -3.05 4.56
CA VAL A 17 6.88 -3.41 3.39
C VAL A 17 7.74 -4.25 2.43
N PRO A 18 7.31 -5.47 2.08
CA PRO A 18 8.10 -6.33 1.21
C PRO A 18 8.11 -5.79 -0.22
N LYS A 19 9.09 -6.21 -1.02
CA LYS A 19 9.18 -5.89 -2.47
C LYS A 19 8.13 -6.61 -3.34
N LYS A 20 7.23 -7.40 -2.76
CA LYS A 20 6.03 -7.99 -3.42
C LYS A 20 4.70 -7.36 -2.97
N LEU A 21 3.64 -7.55 -3.74
CA LEU A 21 2.29 -7.19 -3.29
C LEU A 21 1.93 -8.01 -2.03
N MET A 22 0.99 -7.49 -1.24
CA MET A 22 0.61 -8.06 0.04
C MET A 22 -0.82 -8.59 0.00
N SER A 23 -1.03 -9.75 0.60
CA SER A 23 -2.36 -10.26 0.92
C SER A 23 -3.03 -9.39 2.00
N GLU A 24 -4.35 -9.54 2.16
CA GLU A 24 -5.11 -8.85 3.19
C GLU A 24 -4.56 -9.09 4.60
N ALA A 25 -4.16 -10.31 4.91
CA ALA A 25 -3.54 -10.64 6.20
C ALA A 25 -2.23 -9.88 6.41
N GLU A 26 -1.35 -9.83 5.39
CA GLU A 26 -0.04 -9.19 5.50
C GLU A 26 -0.13 -7.68 5.74
N TRP A 27 -0.98 -6.95 5.00
CA TRP A 27 -1.12 -5.51 5.24
C TRP A 27 -1.84 -5.19 6.54
N ARG A 28 -2.77 -6.06 6.99
CA ARG A 28 -3.39 -5.93 8.32
C ARG A 28 -2.37 -6.13 9.44
N SER A 29 -1.43 -7.06 9.30
CA SER A 29 -0.34 -7.27 10.25
C SER A 29 0.60 -6.06 10.39
N LEU A 30 0.68 -5.20 9.36
CA LEU A 30 1.40 -3.92 9.42
C LEU A 30 0.59 -2.79 10.08
N GLY A 31 -0.64 -3.08 10.52
CA GLY A 31 -1.53 -2.11 11.17
C GLY A 31 -2.40 -1.30 10.22
N VAL A 32 -2.43 -1.63 8.91
CA VAL A 32 -3.37 -0.98 7.98
C VAL A 32 -4.78 -1.44 8.29
N GLN A 33 -5.69 -0.48 8.46
CA GLN A 33 -7.09 -0.73 8.79
C GLN A 33 -8.00 -0.23 7.67
N GLN A 34 -8.73 -1.15 7.06
CA GLN A 34 -9.78 -0.88 6.08
C GLN A 34 -10.90 -1.92 6.22
N SER A 35 -12.03 -1.68 5.55
CA SER A 35 -13.08 -2.68 5.37
C SER A 35 -12.52 -3.96 4.71
N GLN A 36 -13.26 -5.06 4.75
CA GLN A 36 -12.84 -6.29 4.07
C GLN A 36 -12.85 -6.13 2.54
N GLY A 37 -12.01 -6.90 1.84
CA GLY A 37 -12.07 -7.03 0.38
C GLY A 37 -11.15 -6.07 -0.40
N TRP A 38 -10.30 -5.31 0.30
CA TRP A 38 -9.30 -4.47 -0.35
C TRP A 38 -8.10 -5.30 -0.83
N ILE A 39 -7.73 -5.08 -2.08
CA ILE A 39 -6.60 -5.77 -2.73
C ILE A 39 -5.46 -4.77 -2.91
N HIS A 40 -4.27 -5.13 -2.42
CA HIS A 40 -3.05 -4.39 -2.72
C HIS A 40 -2.59 -4.74 -4.14
N TYR A 41 -2.99 -3.90 -5.10
CA TYR A 41 -2.86 -4.20 -6.53
C TYR A 41 -1.63 -3.55 -7.20
N MET A 42 -1.07 -2.49 -6.59
CA MET A 42 0.15 -1.81 -7.08
C MET A 42 0.97 -1.27 -5.91
N ARG A 43 2.30 -1.29 -6.04
CA ARG A 43 3.21 -0.52 -5.18
C ARG A 43 3.66 0.75 -5.91
N HIS A 44 3.71 1.85 -5.18
CA HIS A 44 4.44 3.05 -5.59
C HIS A 44 5.69 3.22 -4.73
N ASP A 45 6.87 3.22 -5.34
CA ASP A 45 8.12 3.52 -4.66
C ASP A 45 8.39 5.04 -4.71
N PRO A 46 8.37 5.77 -3.58
CA PRO A 46 8.53 7.23 -3.57
C PRO A 46 9.92 7.72 -4.01
N GLY A 47 10.87 6.81 -4.24
CA GLY A 47 12.20 7.09 -4.79
C GLY A 47 12.20 7.32 -6.30
N GLU A 48 11.16 6.88 -7.01
CA GLU A 48 10.99 7.24 -8.41
C GLU A 48 10.21 8.54 -8.48
N LYS A 49 10.92 9.66 -8.72
CA LYS A 49 10.29 10.92 -9.13
C LYS A 49 9.58 10.73 -10.47
N LYS A 50 8.38 10.14 -10.47
CA LYS A 50 7.47 10.27 -11.60
C LYS A 50 6.60 11.49 -11.34
N HIS A 51 7.04 12.59 -11.96
CA HIS A 51 6.16 13.69 -12.29
C HIS A 51 4.83 13.14 -12.82
N ASN A 52 3.73 13.67 -12.28
CA ASN A 52 2.34 13.40 -12.62
C ASN A 52 1.78 12.06 -12.15
N GLN A 53 1.10 12.10 -11.00
CA GLN A 53 -0.16 11.38 -10.85
C GLN A 53 -1.27 12.43 -10.94
N LEU A 54 -2.00 12.41 -12.06
CA LEU A 54 -3.29 13.07 -12.24
C LEU A 54 -4.32 12.48 -11.25
#